data_AF-A0ABC8U4H8-F1
#
_entry.id   AF-A0ABC8U4H8-F1
#
_cell.length_a   1.000
_cell.length_b   1.000
_cell.length_c   1.000
_cell.angle_alpha   90.00
_cell.angle_beta   90.00
_cell.angle_gamma   90.00
#
_symmetry.space_group_name_H-M   'P 1'
#
loop_
_entity.id
_entity.type
_entity.pdbx_description
1 polymer ?
#
loop_
_entity_poly.entity_id
_entity_poly.type
_entity_poly.pdbx_seq_one_letter_code
_entity_poly.pdbx_strand_id
1 'polypeptide(L)'
;MSLTSVKMSEDVWLTCFTHSFSSETEEIMGLLLGDVQHSKNGSVTALIWGALPQPRSDRRKDRVETNPEQLTAASVLAEISFL
;
A
#
# COMPACT_ATOMS: atom_id res chain seq x y z
N MET A 1 17.34 -4.27 -5.90
CA MET A 1 16.84 -5.19 -6.94
C MET A 1 15.51 -4.65 -7.42
N SER A 2 15.26 -4.65 -8.72
CA SER A 2 13.97 -4.20 -9.29
C SER A 2 12.92 -5.31 -9.23
N LEU A 3 11.68 -4.95 -8.94
CA LEU A 3 10.54 -5.87 -9.05
C LEU A 3 10.31 -6.21 -10.53
N THR A 4 10.00 -7.47 -10.81
CA THR A 4 9.63 -7.94 -12.16
C THR A 4 8.13 -7.84 -12.37
N SER A 5 7.32 -8.10 -11.34
CA SER A 5 5.87 -7.98 -11.41
C SER A 5 5.26 -7.67 -10.03
N VAL A 6 4.04 -7.12 -10.06
CA VAL A 6 3.22 -6.89 -8.87
C VAL A 6 1.88 -7.58 -9.10
N LYS A 7 1.44 -8.39 -8.15
CA LYS A 7 0.13 -9.04 -8.14
C LYS A 7 -0.62 -8.53 -6.91
N MET A 8 -1.89 -8.19 -7.07
CA MET A 8 -2.76 -7.76 -5.97
C MET A 8 -4.03 -8.59 -5.95
N SER A 9 -4.55 -8.85 -4.76
CA SER A 9 -5.87 -9.45 -4.57
C SER A 9 -6.98 -8.52 -5.05
N GLU A 10 -8.14 -9.07 -5.41
CA GLU A 10 -9.30 -8.29 -5.86
C GLU A 10 -9.79 -7.32 -4.78
N ASP A 11 -9.78 -7.73 -3.51
CA ASP A 11 -10.18 -6.89 -2.38
C ASP A 11 -9.28 -5.66 -2.22
N VAL A 12 -7.97 -5.82 -2.45
CA VAL A 12 -6.98 -4.73 -2.44
C VAL A 12 -7.27 -3.76 -3.58
N TRP A 13 -7.54 -4.29 -4.78
CA TRP A 13 -7.89 -3.47 -5.92
C TRP A 13 -9.15 -2.65 -5.68
N LEU A 14 -10.22 -3.28 -5.18
CA LEU A 14 -11.48 -2.61 -4.88
C LEU A 14 -11.30 -1.53 -3.81
N THR A 15 -10.55 -1.84 -2.75
CA THR A 15 -10.26 -0.88 -1.67
C THR A 15 -9.53 0.36 -2.22
N CYS A 16 -8.50 0.16 -3.04
CA CYS A 16 -7.78 1.24 -3.69
C CYS A 16 -8.68 2.05 -4.62
N PHE A 17 -9.53 1.37 -5.40
CA PHE A 17 -10.46 2.01 -6.31
C PHE A 17 -11.47 2.87 -5.55
N THR A 18 -12.17 2.31 -4.55
CA THR A 18 -13.11 3.07 -3.72
C THR A 18 -12.43 4.24 -3.01
N HIS A 19 -11.23 4.05 -2.48
CA HIS A 19 -10.47 5.13 -1.85
C HIS A 19 -10.17 6.25 -2.84
N SER A 20 -9.75 5.92 -4.08
CA SER A 20 -9.48 6.89 -5.16
C SER A 20 -10.63 7.84 -5.48
N PHE A 21 -11.88 7.38 -5.32
CA PHE A 21 -13.08 8.19 -5.55
C PHE A 21 -13.66 8.82 -4.28
N SER A 22 -13.05 8.62 -3.10
CA SER A 22 -13.55 9.18 -1.84
C SER A 22 -13.42 10.71 -1.76
N SER A 23 -12.51 11.28 -2.55
CA SER A 23 -12.22 12.72 -2.59
C SER A 23 -11.92 13.14 -4.03
N GLU A 24 -12.65 14.15 -4.51
CA GLU A 24 -12.39 14.77 -5.82
C GLU A 24 -11.49 16.02 -5.70
N THR A 25 -11.34 16.56 -4.49
CA THR A 25 -10.74 17.89 -4.25
C THR A 25 -9.29 17.83 -3.77
N GLU A 26 -8.90 16.73 -3.15
CA GLU A 26 -7.57 16.53 -2.57
C GLU A 26 -7.02 15.18 -3.02
N GLU A 27 -5.70 15.13 -3.27
CA GLU A 27 -5.02 13.86 -3.50
C GLU A 27 -5.09 13.01 -2.23
N ILE A 28 -5.20 11.70 -2.39
CA ILE A 28 -5.27 10.75 -1.29
C ILE A 28 -4.01 9.91 -1.22
N MET A 29 -3.83 9.21 -0.11
CA MET A 29 -2.70 8.31 0.08
C MET A 29 -3.10 7.05 0.83
N GLY A 30 -2.25 6.03 0.74
CA GLY A 30 -2.42 4.77 1.42
C GLY A 30 -1.14 3.95 1.37
N LEU A 31 -1.07 2.95 2.24
CA LEU A 31 0.00 1.98 2.29
C LEU A 31 -0.52 0.62 1.83
N LEU A 32 0.33 -0.13 1.14
CA LEU A 32 0.03 -1.49 0.71
C LEU A 32 0.78 -2.47 1.59
N LEU A 33 0.11 -3.55 1.96
CA LEU A 33 0.67 -4.65 2.72
C LEU A 33 0.83 -5.85 1.79
N GLY A 34 2.01 -6.46 1.81
CA GLY A 34 2.34 -7.50 0.87
C GLY A 34 3.69 -8.14 1.14
N ASP A 35 3.91 -9.26 0.47
CA ASP A 35 5.14 -10.04 0.54
C ASP A 35 5.90 -10.00 -0.77
N VAL A 36 7.22 -10.18 -0.70
CA VAL A 36 8.07 -10.29 -1.89
C VAL A 36 8.46 -11.74 -2.08
N GLN A 37 7.97 -12.35 -3.16
CA GLN A 37 8.32 -13.72 -3.54
C GLN A 37 9.46 -13.71 -4.55
N HIS A 38 10.51 -14.47 -4.22
CA HIS A 38 11.64 -14.71 -5.09
C HIS A 38 11.49 -16.06 -5.78
N SER A 39 11.33 -16.05 -7.10
CA SER A 39 11.32 -17.28 -7.88
C SER A 39 12.74 -17.79 -8.15
N LYS A 40 12.88 -19.10 -8.32
CA LYS A 40 14.14 -19.75 -8.72
C LYS A 40 14.69 -19.22 -10.05
N ASN A 41 13.83 -18.63 -10.89
CA ASN A 41 14.19 -18.05 -12.18
C ASN A 41 14.76 -16.63 -12.06
N GLY A 42 14.98 -16.12 -10.84
CA GLY A 42 15.45 -14.76 -10.59
C GLY A 42 14.38 -13.68 -10.71
N SER A 43 13.12 -14.05 -10.99
CA SER A 43 12.02 -13.09 -10.99
C SER A 43 11.59 -12.75 -9.57
N VAL A 44 11.38 -11.45 -9.33
CA VAL A 44 10.93 -10.92 -8.05
C VAL A 44 9.51 -10.42 -8.22
N THR A 45 8.57 -11.00 -7.48
CA THR A 45 7.15 -10.65 -7.56
C THR A 45 6.66 -10.14 -6.22
N ALA A 46 6.09 -8.94 -6.19
CA ALA A 46 5.38 -8.44 -5.01
C ALA A 46 3.94 -8.96 -5.02
N LEU A 47 3.51 -9.55 -3.92
CA LEU A 47 2.17 -10.08 -3.72
C LEU A 47 1.47 -9.23 -2.66
N ILE A 48 0.55 -8.38 -3.10
CA ILE A 48 -0.16 -7.43 -2.25
C ILE A 48 -1.47 -8.05 -1.79
N TRP A 49 -1.61 -8.21 -0.48
CA TRP A 49 -2.78 -8.82 0.15
C TRP A 49 -3.59 -7.83 0.99
N GLY A 50 -3.05 -6.65 1.32
CA GLY A 50 -3.75 -5.63 2.09
C GLY A 50 -3.55 -4.21 1.54
N ALA A 51 -4.54 -3.36 1.74
CA ALA A 51 -4.47 -1.92 1.50
C ALA A 51 -4.95 -1.18 2.75
N LEU A 52 -4.21 -0.14 3.13
CA LEU A 52 -4.50 0.72 4.26
C LEU A 52 -4.59 2.16 3.77
N PRO A 53 -5.81 2.68 3.54
CA PRO A 53 -6.03 4.11 3.36
C PRO A 53 -5.41 4.90 4.51
N GLN A 54 -4.64 5.94 4.21
CA GLN A 54 -3.98 6.76 5.22
C GLN A 54 -4.43 8.23 5.08
N PRO A 55 -4.70 8.93 6.20
CA PRO A 55 -4.95 10.36 6.14
C PRO A 55 -3.66 11.10 5.77
N ARG A 56 -3.80 12.18 5.00
CA ARG A 56 -2.69 13.06 4.69
C ARG A 56 -2.32 13.92 5.88
N SER A 57 -1.02 13.92 6.22
CA SER A 57 -0.43 14.78 7.24
C SER A 57 -0.25 16.22 6.75
N ASP A 58 0.20 16.40 5.51
CA ASP A 58 0.25 17.66 4.78
C ASP A 58 -0.63 17.57 3.53
N ARG A 59 -1.51 18.55 3.32
CA ARG A 59 -2.47 18.62 2.20
C ARG A 59 -2.05 19.57 1.08
N ARG A 60 -0.82 20.08 1.12
CA ARG A 60 -0.24 20.85 0.01
C ARG A 60 -0.21 20.01 -1.26
N LYS A 61 -0.57 20.62 -2.39
CA LYS A 61 -0.57 19.97 -3.70
C LYS A 61 0.78 19.29 -3.99
N ASP A 62 0.74 18.09 -4.57
CA ASP A 62 1.90 17.27 -4.93
C ASP A 62 2.77 16.78 -3.75
N ARG A 63 2.42 17.10 -2.49
CA ARG A 63 3.18 16.71 -1.30
C ARG A 63 2.57 15.51 -0.56
N VAL A 64 2.66 14.33 -1.15
CA VAL A 64 2.18 13.08 -0.54
C VAL A 64 3.30 12.41 0.25
N GLU A 65 3.32 12.62 1.56
CA GLU A 65 4.33 12.05 2.45
C GLU A 65 3.72 11.20 3.56
N THR A 66 4.41 10.12 3.91
CA THR A 66 4.03 9.24 5.03
C THR A 66 4.80 9.62 6.28
N ASN A 67 4.08 9.87 7.38
CA ASN A 67 4.71 10.10 8.69
C ASN A 67 5.30 8.78 9.22
N PRO A 68 6.50 8.80 9.85
CA PRO A 68 7.03 7.68 10.63
C PRO A 68 6.00 6.95 11.50
N GLU A 69 5.11 7.67 12.19
CA GLU A 69 4.09 7.07 13.04
C GLU A 69 3.09 6.21 12.25
N GLN A 70 2.72 6.66 11.04
CA GLN A 70 1.84 5.91 10.14
C GLN A 70 2.53 4.64 9.61
N LEU A 71 3.84 4.72 9.34
CA LEU A 71 4.64 3.56 8.95
C LEU A 71 4.71 2.54 10.09
N THR A 72 4.96 2.99 11.32
CA THR A 72 5.00 2.11 12.49
C THR A 72 3.64 1.44 12.73
N ALA A 73 2.54 2.20 12.68
CA ALA A 73 1.19 1.65 12.83
C ALA A 73 0.86 0.62 11.75
N ALA A 74 1.22 0.90 10.49
CA ALA A 74 1.02 -0.04 9.38
C ALA A 74 1.87 -1.32 9.55
N SER A 75 3.10 -1.20 10.06
CA SER A 75 3.96 -2.35 10.36
C SER A 75 3.33 -3.26 11.40
N VAL A 76 2.80 -2.69 12.49
CA VAL A 76 2.10 -3.45 13.55
C VAL A 76 0.87 -4.16 12.97
N LEU A 77 0.08 -3.49 12.13
CA LEU A 77 -1.06 -4.11 11.46
C LEU A 77 -0.66 -5.25 10.52
N ALA A 78 0.47 -5.11 9.83
CA ALA A 78 0.99 -6.14 8.95
C ALA A 78 1.40 -7.40 9.73
N GLU A 79 2.03 -7.23 10.89
CA GLU A 79 2.40 -8.33 11.78
C GLU A 79 1.18 -9.06 12.35
N ILE A 80 0.15 -8.32 12.78
CA ILE A 80 -1.08 -8.91 13.34
C ILE A 80 -1.85 -9.69 12.27
N SER A 81 -1.91 -9.18 11.04
CA SER A 81 -2.69 -9.81 9.96
C SER A 81 -2.06 -11.11 9.44
N PHE A 82 -0.84 -11.43 9.87
CA PHE A 82 -0.10 -12.64 9.50
C PHE A 82 -0.19 -13.76 10.57
N LEU A 83 -0.75 -13.46 11.76
CA LEU A 83 -1.03 -14.43 12.84
C LEU A 83 -2.46 -14.99 12.74
#